data_AF-A0A6R5I0K7-F1
#
_entry.id   AF-A0A6R5I0K7-F1
#
_cell.length_a   1.000
_cell.length_b   1.000
_cell.length_c   1.000
_cell.angle_alpha   90.00
_cell.angle_beta   90.00
_cell.angle_gamma   90.00
#
_symmetry.space_group_name_H-M   'P 1'
#
loop_
_entity.id
_entity.type
_entity.pdbx_description
1 polymer ?
#
loop_
_entity_poly.entity_id
_entity_poly.type
_entity_poly.pdbx_seq_one_letter_code
_entity_poly.pdbx_strand_id
1 'polypeptide(L)'
;MKPFVAAFLLVGLLFHLSGAVRFTEEDYRVFRQKCSKILQTSSGTVEKAEQKNFHTDSEEMNCLIRCVGIMSGFYDDETGTNWDLVREQLNDKDGFDEHQAATTACTDALPEEELTSSVCRKSYLFFRCAMKSAKEHIREKS
;
A
#
# COMPACT_ATOMS: atom_id res chain seq x y z
N MET A 1 19.04 -41.10 15.25
CA MET A 1 19.18 -39.66 14.95
C MET A 1 18.99 -39.44 13.45
N LYS A 2 18.08 -38.54 13.09
CA LYS A 2 17.97 -37.74 11.84
C LYS A 2 17.85 -38.47 10.47
N PRO A 3 16.62 -38.80 10.04
CA PRO A 3 16.26 -38.71 8.61
C PRO A 3 15.21 -37.63 8.30
N PHE A 4 14.56 -37.03 9.31
CA PHE A 4 13.47 -36.07 9.10
C PHE A 4 13.90 -34.64 8.68
N VAL A 5 15.20 -34.32 8.73
CA VAL A 5 15.70 -32.97 8.39
C VAL A 5 15.84 -32.79 6.87
N ALA A 6 16.07 -33.86 6.11
CA ALA A 6 16.33 -33.75 4.68
C ALA A 6 15.06 -33.46 3.84
N ALA A 7 13.88 -33.85 4.31
CA ALA A 7 12.63 -33.68 3.57
C ALA A 7 12.15 -32.21 3.52
N PHE A 8 12.44 -31.42 4.56
CA PHE A 8 12.06 -30.00 4.60
C PHE A 8 12.91 -29.12 3.69
N LEU A 9 14.17 -29.50 3.42
CA LEU A 9 15.06 -28.73 2.54
C LEU A 9 14.65 -28.82 1.06
N LEU A 10 14.06 -29.94 0.62
CA LEU A 10 13.58 -30.09 -0.75
C LEU A 10 12.28 -29.34 -1.03
N VAL A 11 11.41 -29.19 -0.02
CA VAL A 11 10.19 -28.39 -0.13
C VAL A 11 10.51 -26.88 -0.14
N GLY A 12 11.55 -26.45 0.57
CA GLY A 12 12.01 -25.05 0.57
C GLY A 12 12.53 -24.54 -0.79
N LEU A 13 13.03 -25.43 -1.64
CA LEU A 13 13.51 -25.08 -2.99
C LEU A 13 12.37 -24.83 -4.01
N LEU A 14 11.15 -25.33 -3.75
CA LEU A 14 10.00 -25.07 -4.62
C LEU A 14 9.31 -23.72 -4.34
N PHE A 15 9.63 -23.05 -3.23
CA PHE A 15 9.11 -21.72 -2.91
C PHE A 15 9.88 -20.57 -3.56
N HIS A 16 10.88 -20.84 -4.40
CA HIS A 16 11.67 -19.80 -5.08
C HIS A 16 11.07 -19.28 -6.39
N LEU A 17 9.90 -19.77 -6.82
CA LEU A 17 9.12 -19.11 -7.88
C LEU A 17 8.21 -18.03 -7.29
N SER A 18 8.82 -17.02 -6.67
CA SER A 18 8.16 -15.73 -6.48
C SER A 18 8.12 -15.04 -7.84
N GLY A 19 7.21 -15.47 -8.71
CA GLY A 19 6.73 -14.56 -9.75
C GLY A 19 6.20 -13.33 -9.02
N ALA A 20 6.71 -12.16 -9.38
CA ALA A 20 6.29 -10.87 -8.87
C ALA A 20 4.77 -10.79 -8.75
N VAL A 21 4.22 -10.90 -7.53
CA VAL A 21 2.76 -10.87 -7.33
C VAL A 21 2.34 -9.41 -7.39
N ARG A 22 1.93 -8.97 -8.58
CA ARG A 22 1.35 -7.63 -8.74
C ARG A 22 0.01 -7.56 -8.04
N PHE A 23 -0.18 -6.49 -7.30
CA PHE A 23 -1.44 -6.11 -6.69
C PHE A 23 -2.47 -5.76 -7.77
N THR A 24 -3.60 -6.45 -7.73
CA THR A 24 -4.69 -6.30 -8.70
C THR A 24 -5.92 -5.61 -8.10
N GLU A 25 -6.88 -5.26 -8.95
CA GLU A 25 -8.20 -4.78 -8.49
C GLU A 25 -8.94 -5.84 -7.64
N GLU A 26 -8.70 -7.13 -7.90
CA GLU A 26 -9.26 -8.20 -7.10
C GLU A 26 -8.63 -8.24 -5.71
N ASP A 27 -7.31 -8.11 -5.61
CA ASP A 27 -6.61 -8.02 -4.32
C ASP A 27 -7.09 -6.81 -3.54
N TYR A 28 -7.26 -5.66 -4.22
CA TYR A 28 -7.84 -4.46 -3.60
C TYR A 28 -9.24 -4.73 -3.05
N ARG A 29 -10.12 -5.39 -3.82
CA ARG A 29 -11.44 -5.79 -3.36
C ARG A 29 -11.37 -6.68 -2.13
N VAL A 30 -10.53 -7.72 -2.16
CA VAL A 30 -10.37 -8.68 -1.06
C VAL A 30 -9.85 -7.99 0.21
N PHE A 31 -8.80 -7.18 0.10
CA PHE A 31 -8.23 -6.48 1.26
C PHE A 31 -9.17 -5.41 1.80
N ARG A 32 -9.82 -4.62 0.94
CA ARG A 32 -10.82 -3.64 1.37
C ARG A 32 -11.96 -4.32 2.13
N GLN A 33 -12.49 -5.45 1.64
CA GLN A 33 -13.55 -6.20 2.33
C GLN A 33 -13.09 -6.80 3.66
N LYS A 34 -11.85 -7.28 3.76
CA LYS A 34 -11.29 -7.77 5.03
C LYS A 34 -11.12 -6.62 6.02
N CYS A 35 -10.52 -5.54 5.58
CA CYS A 35 -10.29 -4.34 6.40
C CYS A 35 -11.58 -3.70 6.87
N SER A 36 -12.59 -3.57 6.00
CA SER A 36 -13.88 -3.01 6.41
C SER A 36 -14.57 -3.84 7.50
N LYS A 37 -14.44 -5.17 7.46
CA LYS A 37 -14.95 -6.06 8.52
C LYS A 37 -14.16 -5.92 9.82
N ILE A 38 -12.82 -5.86 9.75
CA ILE A 38 -11.95 -5.72 10.93
C ILE A 38 -12.23 -4.38 11.63
N LEU A 39 -12.32 -3.31 10.85
CA LEU A 39 -12.50 -1.94 11.35
C LEU A 39 -13.96 -1.57 11.60
N GLN A 40 -14.91 -2.43 11.22
CA GLN A 40 -16.35 -2.14 11.23
C GLN A 40 -16.70 -0.85 10.48
N THR A 41 -16.03 -0.59 9.36
CA THR A 41 -16.19 0.62 8.55
C THR A 41 -17.61 0.74 8.01
N SER A 42 -18.19 1.95 8.08
CA SER A 42 -19.52 2.22 7.54
C SER A 42 -19.64 1.90 6.03
N SER A 43 -20.83 1.47 5.61
CA SER A 43 -21.10 1.13 4.19
C SER A 43 -20.84 2.31 3.26
N GLY A 44 -21.16 3.54 3.68
CA GLY A 44 -20.91 4.74 2.88
C GLY A 44 -19.42 5.02 2.66
N THR A 45 -18.56 4.74 3.65
CA THR A 45 -17.11 4.84 3.47
C THR A 45 -16.59 3.73 2.55
N VAL A 46 -17.12 2.50 2.68
CA VAL A 46 -16.75 1.38 1.79
C VAL A 46 -17.13 1.66 0.34
N GLU A 47 -18.34 2.15 0.06
CA GLU A 47 -18.79 2.52 -1.30
C GLU A 47 -17.89 3.60 -1.93
N LYS A 48 -17.50 4.62 -1.16
CA LYS A 48 -16.58 5.65 -1.64
C LYS A 48 -15.22 5.06 -1.98
N ALA A 49 -14.70 4.17 -1.14
CA ALA A 49 -13.43 3.48 -1.41
C ALA A 49 -13.52 2.60 -2.66
N GLU A 50 -14.64 1.90 -2.85
CA GLU A 50 -14.95 1.13 -4.07
C GLU A 50 -14.90 1.97 -5.35
N GLN A 51 -15.43 3.18 -5.27
CA GLN A 51 -15.42 4.15 -6.35
C GLN A 51 -14.08 4.89 -6.50
N LYS A 52 -13.05 4.51 -5.72
CA LYS A 52 -11.74 5.18 -5.64
C LYS A 52 -11.84 6.66 -5.25
N ASN A 53 -12.92 7.04 -4.55
CA ASN A 53 -13.14 8.38 -4.02
C ASN A 53 -12.47 8.53 -2.64
N PHE A 54 -11.14 8.66 -2.66
CA PHE A 54 -10.32 8.81 -1.46
C PHE A 54 -10.14 10.28 -1.02
N HIS A 55 -10.94 11.21 -1.55
CA HIS A 55 -10.88 12.61 -1.16
C HIS A 55 -11.68 12.92 0.12
N THR A 56 -12.55 11.99 0.53
CA THR A 56 -13.26 12.10 1.81
C THR A 56 -12.28 11.84 2.94
N ASP A 57 -11.87 12.91 3.60
CA ASP A 57 -10.98 12.87 4.77
C ASP A 57 -11.80 12.61 6.03
N SER A 58 -11.91 11.34 6.40
CA SER A 58 -12.58 10.89 7.62
C SER A 58 -11.72 9.84 8.31
N GLU A 59 -11.82 9.71 9.63
CA GLU A 59 -11.03 8.72 10.36
C GLU A 59 -11.28 7.29 9.85
N GLU A 60 -12.53 6.95 9.49
CA GLU A 60 -12.85 5.66 8.88
C GLU A 60 -12.13 5.42 7.55
N MET A 61 -12.12 6.43 6.65
CA MET A 61 -11.41 6.30 5.37
C MET A 61 -9.91 6.19 5.60
N ASN A 62 -9.37 7.01 6.51
CA ASN A 62 -7.96 7.04 6.83
C ASN A 62 -7.49 5.66 7.35
N CYS A 63 -8.24 5.07 8.28
CA CYS A 63 -7.93 3.75 8.80
C CYS A 63 -8.15 2.62 7.78
N LEU A 64 -9.16 2.72 6.91
CA LEU A 64 -9.39 1.76 5.84
C LEU A 64 -8.21 1.74 4.86
N ILE A 65 -7.72 2.91 4.45
CA ILE A 65 -6.54 3.05 3.59
C ILE A 65 -5.30 2.49 4.26
N ARG A 66 -5.06 2.82 5.54
CA ARG A 66 -3.96 2.24 6.33
C ARG A 66 -3.99 0.71 6.30
N CYS A 67 -5.14 0.13 6.63
CA CYS A 67 -5.29 -1.31 6.70
C CYS A 67 -5.04 -1.97 5.35
N VAL A 68 -5.56 -1.41 4.25
CA VAL A 68 -5.31 -1.96 2.91
C VAL A 68 -3.83 -1.85 2.55
N GLY A 69 -3.17 -0.73 2.86
CA GLY A 69 -1.73 -0.54 2.63
C GLY A 69 -0.88 -1.57 3.39
N ILE A 70 -1.22 -1.86 4.64
CA ILE A 70 -0.55 -2.88 5.46
C ILE A 70 -0.82 -4.29 4.91
N MET A 71 -2.10 -4.62 4.63
CA MET A 71 -2.48 -5.95 4.13
C MET A 71 -1.87 -6.28 2.77
N SER A 72 -1.60 -5.26 1.94
CA SER A 72 -0.95 -5.41 0.65
C SER A 72 0.58 -5.34 0.72
N GLY A 73 1.15 -4.89 1.84
CA GLY A 73 2.59 -4.70 2.01
C GLY A 73 3.15 -3.41 1.39
N PHE A 74 2.31 -2.54 0.81
CA PHE A 74 2.74 -1.25 0.26
C PHE A 74 3.05 -0.21 1.33
N TYR A 75 2.58 -0.42 2.57
CA TYR A 75 2.77 0.51 3.67
C TYR A 75 3.06 -0.23 4.97
N ASP A 76 3.97 0.33 5.75
CA ASP A 76 4.27 -0.05 7.12
C ASP A 76 4.28 1.20 8.01
N ASP A 77 3.82 1.08 9.26
CA ASP A 77 3.72 2.25 10.15
C ASP A 77 5.09 2.81 10.58
N GLU A 78 6.09 1.94 10.65
CA GLU A 78 7.45 2.28 11.08
C GLU A 78 8.26 2.79 9.89
N THR A 79 8.23 2.08 8.76
CA THR A 79 9.09 2.38 7.60
C THR A 79 8.39 3.18 6.49
N GLY A 80 7.07 3.35 6.54
CA GLY A 80 6.29 4.06 5.53
C GLY A 80 6.07 3.25 4.25
N THR A 81 6.08 3.94 3.10
CA THR A 81 5.84 3.32 1.79
C THR A 81 6.95 2.33 1.42
N ASN A 82 6.58 1.11 1.04
CA ASN A 82 7.50 0.11 0.52
C ASN A 82 7.82 0.39 -0.97
N TRP A 83 8.87 1.17 -1.21
CA TRP A 83 9.24 1.61 -2.56
C TRP A 83 9.72 0.47 -3.49
N ASP A 84 10.28 -0.60 -2.93
CA ASP A 84 10.67 -1.78 -3.73
C ASP A 84 9.42 -2.45 -4.32
N LEU A 85 8.39 -2.64 -3.51
CA LEU A 85 7.11 -3.18 -3.97
C LEU A 85 6.38 -2.24 -4.94
N VAL A 86 6.44 -0.92 -4.70
CA VAL A 86 5.88 0.07 -5.65
C VAL A 86 6.61 0.00 -7.00
N ARG A 87 7.94 -0.15 -7.00
CA ARG A 87 8.75 -0.30 -8.23
C ARG A 87 8.33 -1.52 -9.02
N GLU A 88 8.21 -2.65 -8.33
CA GLU A 88 7.76 -3.93 -8.91
C GLU A 88 6.33 -3.82 -9.49
N GLN A 89 5.42 -3.20 -8.73
CA GLN A 89 4.03 -2.98 -9.15
C GLN A 89 3.96 -2.11 -10.41
N LEU A 90 4.79 -1.08 -10.49
CA LEU A 90 4.84 -0.18 -11.63
C LEU A 90 5.60 -0.78 -12.83
N ASN A 91 6.22 -1.95 -12.69
CA ASN A 91 6.93 -2.65 -13.76
C ASN A 91 7.95 -1.74 -14.49
N ASP A 92 8.72 -0.99 -13.73
CA ASP A 92 9.70 -0.01 -14.23
C ASP A 92 9.12 0.98 -15.25
N LYS A 93 7.87 1.43 -15.04
CA LYS A 93 7.32 2.58 -15.78
C LYS A 93 8.21 3.81 -15.61
N ASP A 94 8.27 4.61 -16.65
CA ASP A 94 9.02 5.88 -16.64
C ASP A 94 8.43 6.83 -15.59
N GLY A 95 9.29 7.62 -14.97
CA GLY A 95 8.90 8.59 -13.93
C GLY A 95 8.90 8.04 -12.50
N PHE A 96 9.37 6.80 -12.28
CA PHE A 96 9.38 6.19 -10.94
C PHE A 96 10.23 6.99 -9.94
N ASP A 97 11.46 7.35 -10.31
CA ASP A 97 12.37 8.03 -9.38
C ASP A 97 11.85 9.44 -9.05
N GLU A 98 11.25 10.14 -10.02
CA GLU A 98 10.54 11.41 -9.79
C GLU A 98 9.31 11.23 -8.90
N HIS A 99 8.55 10.15 -9.12
CA HIS A 99 7.39 9.83 -8.29
C HIS A 99 7.81 9.60 -6.83
N GLN A 100 8.86 8.80 -6.60
CA GLN A 100 9.40 8.54 -5.27
C GLN A 100 9.89 9.84 -4.62
N ALA A 101 10.74 10.60 -5.32
CA ALA A 101 11.29 11.85 -4.80
C ALA A 101 10.21 12.89 -4.46
N ALA A 102 9.22 13.08 -5.33
CA ALA A 102 8.13 14.02 -5.09
C ALA A 102 7.19 13.55 -3.96
N THR A 103 7.02 12.23 -3.79
CA THR A 103 6.26 11.69 -2.66
C THR A 103 6.98 11.96 -1.34
N THR A 104 8.29 11.69 -1.27
CA THR A 104 9.12 11.96 -0.08
C THR A 104 9.12 13.45 0.27
N ALA A 105 9.31 14.33 -0.72
CA ALA A 105 9.26 15.77 -0.49
C ALA A 105 7.89 16.24 0.04
N CYS A 106 6.80 15.64 -0.45
CA CYS A 106 5.46 15.92 0.05
C CYS A 106 5.27 15.46 1.50
N THR A 107 5.74 14.26 1.86
CA THR A 107 5.61 13.73 3.23
C THR A 107 6.47 14.49 4.24
N ASP A 108 7.68 14.91 3.86
CA ASP A 108 8.60 15.65 4.71
C ASP A 108 8.11 17.08 5.00
N ALA A 109 7.26 17.62 4.12
CA ALA A 109 6.66 18.94 4.26
C ALA A 109 5.35 18.93 5.08
N LEU A 110 4.87 17.76 5.52
CA LEU A 110 3.63 17.67 6.30
C LEU A 110 3.82 18.25 7.72
N PRO A 111 2.81 18.98 8.26
CA PRO A 111 2.85 19.47 9.64
C PRO A 111 2.98 18.33 10.66
N GLU A 112 3.84 18.48 11.67
CA GLU A 112 4.03 17.46 12.71
C GLU A 112 2.74 17.14 13.48
N GLU A 113 1.90 18.14 13.72
CA GLU A 113 0.58 18.01 14.33
C GLU A 113 -0.33 17.03 13.57
N GLU A 114 -0.29 17.06 12.23
CA GLU A 114 -1.06 16.14 11.38
C GLU A 114 -0.51 14.72 11.48
N LEU A 115 0.82 14.56 11.55
CA LEU A 115 1.49 13.26 11.63
C LEU A 115 1.32 12.56 12.99
N THR A 116 1.10 13.33 14.05
CA THR A 116 0.94 12.81 15.42
C THR A 116 -0.52 12.64 15.84
N SER A 117 -1.46 13.21 15.08
CA SER A 117 -2.90 13.19 15.41
C SER A 117 -3.51 11.79 15.48
N SER A 118 -3.22 10.92 14.50
CA SER A 118 -3.51 9.49 14.55
C SER A 118 -2.63 8.72 13.56
N VAL A 119 -2.37 7.43 13.84
CA VAL A 119 -1.62 6.56 12.91
C VAL A 119 -2.35 6.41 11.57
N CYS A 120 -3.68 6.42 11.59
CA CYS A 120 -4.50 6.37 10.39
C CYS A 120 -4.32 7.64 9.56
N ARG A 121 -4.39 8.82 10.20
CA ARG A 121 -4.20 10.12 9.54
C ARG A 121 -2.84 10.23 8.86
N LYS A 122 -1.76 9.86 9.56
CA LYS A 122 -0.40 9.84 8.99
C LYS A 122 -0.34 9.01 7.70
N SER A 123 -0.80 7.76 7.76
CA SER A 123 -0.77 6.86 6.60
C SER A 123 -1.62 7.36 5.42
N TYR A 124 -2.78 7.97 5.71
CA TYR A 124 -3.65 8.56 4.69
C TYR A 124 -2.98 9.75 4.00
N LEU A 125 -2.32 10.64 4.74
CA LEU A 125 -1.58 11.75 4.15
C LEU A 125 -0.45 11.27 3.25
N PHE A 126 0.28 10.23 3.66
CA PHE A 126 1.33 9.61 2.85
C PHE A 126 0.75 9.02 1.57
N PHE A 127 -0.38 8.31 1.67
CA PHE A 127 -1.12 7.82 0.50
C PHE A 127 -1.57 8.95 -0.43
N ARG A 128 -2.05 10.07 0.10
CA ARG A 128 -2.46 11.25 -0.69
C ARG A 128 -1.27 11.89 -1.41
N CYS A 129 -0.11 11.99 -0.77
CA CYS A 129 1.14 12.42 -1.40
C CYS A 129 1.52 11.48 -2.56
N ALA A 130 1.49 10.17 -2.33
CA ALA A 130 1.81 9.17 -3.35
C ALA A 130 0.85 9.24 -4.54
N MET A 131 -0.47 9.29 -4.30
CA MET A 131 -1.48 9.39 -5.36
C MET A 131 -1.32 10.65 -6.22
N LYS A 132 -1.04 11.79 -5.58
CA LYS A 132 -0.78 13.04 -6.30
C LYS A 132 0.46 12.91 -7.19
N SER A 133 1.56 12.48 -6.61
CA SER A 133 2.84 12.34 -7.30
C SER A 133 2.75 11.31 -8.45
N ALA A 134 2.09 10.17 -8.24
CA ALA A 134 1.94 9.13 -9.25
C ALA A 134 1.20 9.67 -10.49
N LYS A 135 0.15 10.47 -10.28
CA LYS A 135 -0.60 11.12 -11.37
C LYS A 135 0.25 12.10 -12.17
N GLU A 136 1.21 12.76 -11.53
CA GLU A 136 2.06 13.79 -12.14
C GLU A 136 3.24 13.18 -12.91
N HIS A 137 3.82 12.09 -12.39
CA HIS A 137 5.12 11.58 -12.85
C HIS A 137 5.06 10.23 -13.56
N ILE A 138 4.18 9.31 -13.15
CA ILE A 138 4.15 7.97 -13.75
C ILE A 138 3.49 8.02 -15.12
N ARG A 139 4.21 7.56 -16.14
CA ARG A 139 3.75 7.51 -17.53
C ARG A 139 3.59 6.05 -17.98
N GLU A 140 2.63 5.81 -18.86
CA GLU A 140 2.60 4.53 -19.58
C GLU A 140 3.77 4.50 -20.57
N LYS A 141 4.45 3.35 -20.67
CA LYS A 141 5.45 3.14 -21.72
C LYS A 141 4.72 3.18 -23.07
N SER A 142 5.10 4.14 -23.92
CA SER A 142 4.60 4.29 -25.29
C SER A 142 5.00 3.13 -26.18
#